data_AF-A0A2E0LFR3-F1
#
_entry.id   AF-A0A2E0LFR3-F1
#
_cell.length_a   1.000
_cell.length_b   1.000
_cell.length_c   1.000
_cell.angle_alpha   90.00
_cell.angle_beta   90.00
_cell.angle_gamma   90.00
#
_symmetry.space_group_name_H-M   'P 1'
#
loop_
_entity.id
_entity.type
_entity.pdbx_description
1 polymer ?
#
loop_
_entity_poly.entity_id
_entity_poly.type
_entity_poly.pdbx_seq_one_letter_code
_entity_poly.pdbx_strand_id
1 'polypeptide(L)'
;MTSPPDRLWLSAAASVLSLGAFAPYFWAILRGTARPHALSWLIWSLATWIAFSAMLSAGGGAGAWPVAISALAALCIAGVAWHRQPCLIGHPADRLYLVLALTAAACWLIRADPLWAIGCITLLEVFGFGPTLHKAYYRPYGEPPGFYALLALRNLLILAALEQRSPATLLFPAILGLMCLITVTLLWYRRRGAGRRASAGTDRDSTNPIAGQPCSGAPPPKTNARSP
;
A
#
# COMPACT_ATOMS: atom_id res chain seq x y z
N MET A 1 25.64 -6.14 17.12
CA MET A 1 24.82 -5.50 18.17
C MET A 1 24.88 -4.01 17.93
N THR A 2 23.76 -3.37 17.63
CA THR A 2 23.67 -1.91 17.48
C THR A 2 23.74 -1.28 18.87
N SER A 3 24.59 -0.27 19.05
CA SER A 3 24.69 0.50 20.30
C SER A 3 23.45 1.41 20.49
N PRO A 4 23.25 2.03 21.66
CA PRO A 4 22.10 2.90 21.89
C PRO A 4 21.97 4.08 20.89
N PRO A 5 23.03 4.84 20.53
CA PRO A 5 22.89 6.00 19.65
C PRO A 5 22.55 5.62 18.19
N ASP A 6 23.06 4.52 17.66
CA ASP A 6 22.73 4.04 16.31
C ASP A 6 21.30 3.50 16.21
N ARG A 7 20.72 2.96 17.28
CA ARG A 7 19.27 2.62 17.30
C ARG A 7 18.39 3.85 17.14
N LEU A 8 18.77 4.98 17.74
CA LEU A 8 18.07 6.25 17.58
C LEU A 8 18.18 6.77 16.14
N TRP A 9 19.37 6.71 15.53
CA TRP A 9 19.56 7.10 14.13
C TRP A 9 18.76 6.23 13.17
N LEU A 10 18.73 4.91 13.38
CA LEU A 10 17.93 3.98 12.59
C LEU A 10 16.42 4.25 12.73
N SER A 11 15.98 4.54 13.96
CA SER A 11 14.58 4.93 14.22
C SER A 11 14.23 6.25 13.55
N ALA A 12 15.09 7.27 13.66
CA ALA A 12 14.90 8.55 12.99
C ALA A 12 14.85 8.39 11.47
N ALA A 13 15.75 7.60 10.88
CA ALA A 13 15.75 7.28 9.45
C ALA A 13 14.45 6.57 9.02
N ALA A 14 13.99 5.58 9.80
CA ALA A 14 12.73 4.88 9.55
C ALA A 14 11.53 5.82 9.62
N SER A 15 11.51 6.76 10.58
CA SER A 15 10.47 7.77 10.74
C SER A 15 10.44 8.77 9.58
N VAL A 16 11.61 9.28 9.16
CA VAL A 16 11.74 10.15 7.98
C VAL A 16 11.27 9.43 6.73
N LEU A 17 11.63 8.15 6.57
CA LEU A 17 11.20 7.34 5.44
C LEU A 17 9.68 7.12 5.44
N SER A 18 9.08 6.84 6.60
CA SER A 18 7.63 6.78 6.79
C SER A 18 6.96 8.08 6.32
N LEU A 19 7.41 9.23 6.83
CA LEU A 19 6.84 10.53 6.47
C LEU A 19 7.04 10.85 4.98
N GLY A 20 8.21 10.55 4.43
CA GLY A 20 8.50 10.72 3.00
C GLY A 20 7.63 9.85 2.11
N ALA A 21 7.25 8.64 2.55
CA ALA A 21 6.32 7.78 1.83
C ALA A 21 4.87 8.31 1.86
N PHE A 22 4.44 8.91 2.97
CA PHE A 22 3.08 9.48 3.10
C PHE A 22 2.94 10.87 2.47
N ALA A 23 4.00 11.67 2.43
CA ALA A 23 3.99 13.04 1.90
C ALA A 23 3.38 13.18 0.49
N PRO A 24 3.81 12.41 -0.54
CA PRO A 24 3.23 12.53 -1.88
C PRO A 24 1.75 12.11 -1.91
N TYR A 25 1.38 11.13 -1.09
CA TYR A 25 -0.01 10.70 -0.97
C TYR A 25 -0.88 11.78 -0.31
N PHE A 26 -0.40 12.37 0.78
CA PHE A 26 -1.06 13.49 1.46
C PHE A 26 -1.27 14.67 0.51
N TRP A 27 -0.25 15.01 -0.27
CA TRP A 27 -0.32 16.06 -1.27
C TRP A 27 -1.35 15.76 -2.39
N ALA A 28 -1.41 14.51 -2.85
CA ALA A 28 -2.41 14.07 -3.83
C ALA A 28 -3.86 14.16 -3.28
N ILE A 29 -4.05 13.91 -1.98
CA ILE A 29 -5.35 14.10 -1.31
C ILE A 29 -5.71 15.57 -1.27
N LEU A 30 -4.77 16.44 -0.87
CA LEU A 30 -5.02 17.89 -0.82
C LEU A 30 -5.43 18.44 -2.18
N ARG A 31 -4.79 17.98 -3.26
CA ARG A 31 -5.12 18.32 -4.67
C ARG A 31 -6.38 17.64 -5.21
N GLY A 32 -7.00 16.72 -4.47
CA GLY A 32 -8.21 16.01 -4.88
C GLY A 32 -8.01 14.94 -5.96
N THR A 33 -6.75 14.64 -6.33
CA THR A 33 -6.40 13.59 -7.29
C THR A 33 -6.46 12.19 -6.66
N ALA A 34 -6.32 12.09 -5.34
CA ALA A 34 -6.53 10.88 -4.57
C ALA A 34 -7.75 11.03 -3.62
N ARG A 35 -8.60 10.01 -3.58
CA ARG A 35 -9.80 9.95 -2.74
C ARG A 35 -9.73 8.73 -1.80
N PRO A 36 -9.01 8.85 -0.68
CA PRO A 36 -8.91 7.80 0.34
C PRO A 36 -10.28 7.53 0.98
N HIS A 37 -10.51 6.27 1.35
CA HIS A 37 -11.69 5.89 2.12
C HIS A 37 -11.40 6.13 3.60
N ALA A 38 -12.11 7.08 4.23
CA ALA A 38 -11.81 7.52 5.59
C ALA A 38 -11.85 6.38 6.62
N LEU A 39 -12.81 5.46 6.49
CA LEU A 39 -12.97 4.34 7.41
C LEU A 39 -11.78 3.37 7.37
N SER A 40 -11.28 3.01 6.18
CA SER A 40 -10.11 2.13 6.06
C SER A 40 -8.87 2.75 6.69
N TRP A 41 -8.64 4.05 6.50
CA TRP A 41 -7.51 4.76 7.11
C TRP A 41 -7.64 4.88 8.63
N LEU A 42 -8.87 5.08 9.13
CA LEU A 42 -9.13 5.12 10.56
C LEU A 42 -8.85 3.75 11.22
N ILE A 43 -9.34 2.67 10.61
CA ILE A 43 -9.08 1.30 11.07
C ILE A 43 -7.58 1.01 11.05
N TRP A 44 -6.90 1.34 9.95
CA TRP A 44 -5.46 1.12 9.82
C TRP A 44 -4.65 1.90 10.86
N SER A 45 -5.03 3.16 11.10
CA SER A 45 -4.48 3.98 12.18
C SER A 45 -4.64 3.30 13.55
N LEU A 46 -5.85 2.85 13.87
CA LEU A 46 -6.14 2.21 15.16
C LEU A 46 -5.36 0.91 15.34
N ALA A 47 -5.34 0.06 14.32
CA ALA A 47 -4.58 -1.19 14.32
C ALA A 47 -3.08 -0.93 14.52
N THR A 48 -2.53 0.06 13.82
CA THR A 48 -1.11 0.45 13.95
C THR A 48 -0.80 1.02 15.33
N TRP A 49 -1.73 1.78 15.94
CA TRP A 49 -1.59 2.25 17.32
C TRP A 49 -1.55 1.11 18.33
N ILE A 50 -2.40 0.09 18.18
CA ILE A 50 -2.38 -1.07 19.07
C ILE A 50 -1.08 -1.87 18.88
N ALA A 51 -0.62 -2.03 17.63
CA ALA A 51 0.67 -2.66 17.35
C ALA A 51 1.83 -1.91 18.04
N PHE A 52 1.84 -0.57 17.97
CA PHE A 52 2.80 0.25 18.69
C PHE A 52 2.75 0.01 20.20
N SER A 53 1.57 0.07 20.81
CA SER A 53 1.40 -0.13 22.26
C SER A 53 1.88 -1.51 22.70
N ALA A 54 1.59 -2.56 21.92
CA ALA A 54 2.03 -3.91 22.22
C ALA A 54 3.54 -4.11 21.98
N MET A 55 4.13 -3.44 20.99
CA MET A 55 5.58 -3.41 20.82
C MET A 55 6.27 -2.70 21.98
N LEU A 56 5.70 -1.59 22.46
CA LEU A 56 6.26 -0.82 23.57
C LEU A 56 6.20 -1.62 24.89
N SER A 57 5.07 -2.29 25.17
CA SER A 57 4.95 -3.16 26.34
C SER A 57 5.88 -4.37 26.30
N ALA A 58 6.26 -4.82 25.10
CA ALA A 58 7.22 -5.91 24.89
C ALA A 58 8.70 -5.44 24.78
N GLY A 59 9.01 -4.19 25.13
CA GLY A 59 10.39 -3.67 25.15
C GLY A 59 10.96 -3.27 23.78
N GLY A 60 10.10 -2.94 22.80
CA GLY A 60 10.52 -2.56 21.45
C GLY A 60 11.36 -1.28 21.36
N GLY A 61 11.24 -0.38 22.34
CA GLY A 61 12.07 0.81 22.48
C GLY A 61 12.11 1.71 21.23
N ALA A 62 13.31 2.13 20.84
CA ALA A 62 13.53 2.99 19.66
C ALA A 62 12.82 2.51 18.39
N GLY A 63 12.76 1.20 18.13
CA GLY A 63 12.11 0.63 16.94
C GLY A 63 10.58 0.76 16.90
N ALA A 64 9.92 1.07 18.01
CA ALA A 64 8.47 1.26 18.05
C ALA A 64 8.04 2.65 17.54
N TRP A 65 8.87 3.69 17.68
CA TRP A 65 8.51 5.07 17.32
C TRP A 65 8.08 5.28 15.85
N PRO A 66 8.73 4.67 14.85
CA PRO A 66 8.29 4.80 13.46
C PRO A 66 6.91 4.17 13.23
N VAL A 67 6.46 3.27 14.10
CA VAL A 67 5.10 2.68 14.07
C VAL A 67 4.08 3.70 14.59
N ALA A 68 4.36 4.37 15.71
CA ALA A 68 3.52 5.46 16.22
C ALA A 68 3.37 6.60 15.21
N ILE A 69 4.45 6.99 14.54
CA ILE A 69 4.42 8.06 13.53
C ILE A 69 3.57 7.66 12.33
N SER A 70 3.68 6.41 11.87
CA SER A 70 2.80 5.89 10.82
C SER A 70 1.33 5.89 11.24
N ALA A 71 1.03 5.53 12.49
CA ALA A 71 -0.33 5.56 13.03
C ALA A 71 -0.89 6.99 13.07
N LEU A 72 -0.08 7.97 13.49
CA LEU A 72 -0.48 9.38 13.48
C LEU A 72 -0.70 9.90 12.06
N ALA A 73 0.19 9.60 11.12
CA ALA A 73 0.03 9.99 9.71
C ALA A 73 -1.25 9.40 9.11
N ALA A 74 -1.55 8.13 9.41
CA ALA A 74 -2.78 7.46 9.02
C ALA A 74 -4.03 8.16 9.57
N LEU A 75 -3.99 8.55 10.85
CA LEU A 75 -5.07 9.28 11.50
C LEU A 75 -5.33 10.64 10.83
N CYS A 76 -4.26 11.38 10.52
CA CYS A 76 -4.37 12.64 9.79
C CYS A 76 -5.01 12.45 8.41
N ILE A 77 -4.59 11.41 7.67
CA ILE A 77 -5.19 11.05 6.38
C ILE A 77 -6.67 10.71 6.54
N ALA A 78 -7.03 9.93 7.56
CA ALA A 78 -8.43 9.59 7.85
C ALA A 78 -9.27 10.85 8.13
N GLY A 79 -8.74 11.80 8.91
CA GLY A 79 -9.42 13.07 9.19
C GLY A 79 -9.63 13.93 7.94
N VAL A 80 -8.61 14.07 7.09
CA VAL A 80 -8.73 14.80 5.81
C VAL A 80 -9.71 14.10 4.87
N ALA A 81 -9.65 12.76 4.80
CA ALA A 81 -10.57 11.95 4.00
C ALA A 81 -12.02 12.14 4.44
N TRP A 82 -12.27 12.12 5.76
CA TRP A 82 -13.59 12.33 6.34
C TRP A 82 -14.18 13.68 5.95
N HIS A 83 -13.39 14.75 6.09
CA HIS A 83 -13.85 16.11 5.78
C HIS A 83 -14.15 16.29 4.27
N ARG A 84 -13.43 15.58 3.40
CA ARG A 84 -13.62 15.67 1.95
C ARG A 84 -14.77 14.76 1.46
N GLN A 85 -15.03 13.65 2.14
CA GLN A 85 -16.02 12.63 1.75
C GLN A 85 -16.65 11.96 2.99
N PRO A 86 -17.77 12.48 3.50
CA PRO A 86 -18.40 11.96 4.74
C PRO A 86 -19.10 10.60 4.57
N CYS A 87 -19.11 9.99 3.38
CA CYS A 87 -19.70 8.67 3.16
C CYS A 87 -18.72 7.56 3.58
N LEU A 88 -18.92 7.01 4.79
CA LEU A 88 -17.96 6.09 5.42
C LEU A 88 -18.01 4.63 4.99
N ILE A 89 -19.19 4.13 4.60
CA ILE A 89 -19.44 2.70 4.35
C ILE A 89 -20.07 2.54 2.96
N GLY A 90 -19.53 3.27 1.98
CA GLY A 90 -20.03 3.23 0.61
C GLY A 90 -19.41 2.10 -0.22
N HIS A 91 -18.13 1.76 0.05
CA HIS A 91 -17.36 0.87 -0.80
C HIS A 91 -17.30 -0.56 -0.22
N PRO A 92 -17.35 -1.63 -1.04
CA PRO A 92 -17.24 -3.01 -0.56
C PRO A 92 -15.95 -3.30 0.23
N ALA A 93 -14.86 -2.60 -0.10
CA ALA A 93 -13.62 -2.70 0.66
C ALA A 93 -13.78 -2.16 2.10
N ASP A 94 -14.56 -1.10 2.31
CA ASP A 94 -14.79 -0.53 3.65
C ASP A 94 -15.51 -1.52 4.56
N ARG A 95 -16.52 -2.21 4.02
CA ARG A 95 -17.26 -3.26 4.74
C ARG A 95 -16.38 -4.45 5.08
N LEU A 96 -15.56 -4.91 4.14
CA LEU A 96 -14.60 -5.99 4.38
C LEU A 96 -13.60 -5.60 5.48
N TYR A 97 -13.01 -4.41 5.38
CA TYR A 97 -12.03 -3.94 6.37
C TYR A 97 -12.66 -3.73 7.74
N LEU A 98 -13.90 -3.24 7.79
CA LEU A 98 -14.66 -3.12 9.03
C LEU A 98 -14.93 -4.48 9.68
N VAL A 99 -15.36 -5.47 8.91
CA VAL A 99 -15.54 -6.85 9.43
C VAL A 99 -14.23 -7.40 9.96
N LEU A 100 -13.13 -7.29 9.20
CA LEU A 100 -11.81 -7.72 9.65
C LEU A 100 -11.39 -7.01 10.93
N ALA A 101 -11.61 -5.69 11.03
CA ALA A 101 -11.29 -4.88 12.20
C ALA A 101 -12.06 -5.32 13.44
N LEU A 102 -13.37 -5.54 13.28
CA LEU A 102 -14.22 -6.01 14.36
C LEU A 102 -13.83 -7.43 14.79
N THR A 103 -13.48 -8.32 13.85
CA THR A 103 -12.98 -9.66 14.16
C THR A 103 -11.65 -9.60 14.90
N ALA A 104 -10.71 -8.74 14.48
CA ALA A 104 -9.43 -8.57 15.16
C ALA A 104 -9.59 -7.94 16.55
N ALA A 105 -10.48 -6.96 16.71
CA ALA A 105 -10.80 -6.35 17.99
C ALA A 105 -11.45 -7.37 18.94
N ALA A 106 -12.41 -8.17 18.46
CA ALA A 106 -13.01 -9.26 19.23
C ALA A 106 -11.96 -10.32 19.61
N CYS A 107 -11.07 -10.69 18.68
CA CYS A 107 -9.93 -11.58 18.92
C CYS A 107 -9.06 -11.05 20.07
N TRP A 108 -8.73 -9.76 20.08
CA TRP A 108 -7.90 -9.15 21.11
C TRP A 108 -8.53 -9.24 22.52
N LEU A 109 -9.85 -9.06 22.64
CA LEU A 109 -10.54 -9.10 23.95
C LEU A 109 -10.51 -10.47 24.64
N ILE A 110 -10.08 -11.53 23.95
CA ILE A 110 -10.01 -12.90 24.50
C ILE A 110 -8.87 -13.04 25.52
N ARG A 111 -7.74 -12.33 25.33
CA ARG A 111 -6.54 -12.50 26.16
C ARG A 111 -5.76 -11.21 26.34
N ALA A 112 -5.42 -10.89 27.59
CA ALA A 112 -4.57 -9.76 27.97
C ALA A 112 -3.06 -10.03 27.78
N ASP A 113 -2.67 -10.63 26.65
CA ASP A 113 -1.28 -10.97 26.30
C ASP A 113 -0.81 -10.13 25.09
N PRO A 114 0.30 -9.38 25.19
CA PRO A 114 0.85 -8.61 24.07
C PRO A 114 1.10 -9.44 22.80
N LEU A 115 1.52 -10.70 22.93
CA LEU A 115 1.76 -11.57 21.79
C LEU A 115 0.46 -11.89 21.05
N TRP A 116 -0.62 -12.12 21.79
CA TRP A 116 -1.95 -12.37 21.24
C TRP A 116 -2.49 -11.15 20.50
N ALA A 117 -2.37 -9.96 21.11
CA ALA A 117 -2.77 -8.70 20.49
C ALA A 117 -2.06 -8.48 19.14
N ILE A 118 -0.73 -8.66 19.12
CA ILE A 118 0.07 -8.51 17.91
C ILE A 118 -0.27 -9.58 16.88
N GLY A 119 -0.55 -10.81 17.30
CA GLY A 119 -1.03 -11.87 16.42
C GLY A 119 -2.33 -11.50 15.69
N CYS A 120 -3.36 -11.09 16.42
CA CYS A 120 -4.64 -10.68 15.84
C CYS A 120 -4.48 -9.50 14.86
N ILE A 121 -3.66 -8.49 15.21
CA ILE A 121 -3.40 -7.32 14.35
C ILE A 121 -2.56 -7.67 13.13
N THR A 122 -1.56 -8.54 13.28
CA THR A 122 -0.73 -8.97 12.15
C THR A 122 -1.57 -9.74 11.14
N LEU A 123 -2.51 -10.58 11.59
CA LEU A 123 -3.48 -11.25 10.72
C LEU A 123 -4.41 -10.26 10.02
N LEU A 124 -4.92 -9.26 10.73
CA LEU A 124 -5.71 -8.16 10.14
C LEU A 124 -4.94 -7.53 8.98
N GLU A 125 -3.68 -7.18 9.17
CA GLU A 125 -2.85 -6.56 8.12
C GLU A 125 -2.67 -7.50 6.93
N VAL A 126 -2.36 -8.79 7.17
CA VAL A 126 -2.22 -9.78 6.09
C VAL A 126 -3.49 -9.88 5.25
N PHE A 127 -4.66 -9.97 5.89
CA PHE A 127 -5.94 -9.95 5.17
C PHE A 127 -6.20 -8.62 4.47
N GLY A 128 -5.77 -7.52 5.09
CA GLY A 128 -5.83 -6.18 4.51
C GLY A 128 -5.02 -6.00 3.24
N PHE A 129 -3.93 -6.76 3.06
CA PHE A 129 -3.17 -6.83 1.80
C PHE A 129 -3.89 -7.60 0.69
N GLY A 130 -4.94 -8.38 0.99
CA GLY A 130 -5.66 -9.19 0.00
C GLY A 130 -6.15 -8.41 -1.22
N PRO A 131 -6.90 -7.30 -1.06
CA PRO A 131 -7.31 -6.44 -2.17
C PRO A 131 -6.14 -5.85 -2.96
N THR A 132 -5.04 -5.52 -2.27
CA THR A 132 -3.82 -4.98 -2.88
C THR A 132 -3.13 -6.02 -3.75
N LEU A 133 -2.96 -7.25 -3.26
CA LEU A 133 -2.37 -8.35 -4.02
C LEU A 133 -3.23 -8.71 -5.23
N HIS A 134 -4.56 -8.73 -5.07
CA HIS A 134 -5.48 -8.91 -6.18
C HIS A 134 -5.28 -7.82 -7.25
N LYS A 135 -5.28 -6.54 -6.87
CA LYS A 135 -5.02 -5.43 -7.79
C LYS A 135 -3.63 -5.52 -8.44
N ALA A 136 -2.59 -5.84 -7.67
CA ALA A 136 -1.22 -6.00 -8.18
C ALA A 136 -1.13 -7.10 -9.24
N TYR A 137 -1.92 -8.18 -9.12
CA TYR A 137 -1.97 -9.26 -10.09
C TYR A 137 -2.71 -8.87 -11.38
N TYR A 138 -3.94 -8.36 -11.27
CA TYR A 138 -4.81 -8.08 -12.42
C TYR A 138 -4.54 -6.73 -13.08
N ARG A 139 -4.14 -5.70 -12.31
CA ARG A 139 -3.86 -4.34 -12.78
C ARG A 139 -2.52 -3.82 -12.19
N PRO A 140 -1.39 -4.39 -12.63
CA PRO A 140 -0.08 -4.13 -12.03
C PRO A 140 0.40 -2.67 -12.14
N TYR A 141 -0.17 -1.84 -13.01
CA TYR A 141 0.17 -0.42 -13.13
C TYR A 141 -0.67 0.50 -12.22
N GLY A 142 -1.67 -0.03 -11.51
CA GLY A 142 -2.52 0.74 -10.60
C GLY A 142 -1.88 1.01 -9.23
N GLU A 143 -0.83 0.28 -8.87
CA GLU A 143 -0.18 0.35 -7.55
C GLU A 143 1.26 0.89 -7.69
N PRO A 144 1.69 1.86 -6.87
CA PRO A 144 3.02 2.45 -6.96
C PRO A 144 4.07 1.54 -6.27
N PRO A 145 5.00 0.89 -7.01
CA PRO A 145 5.96 -0.06 -6.42
C PRO A 145 6.95 0.64 -5.47
N GLY A 146 7.25 1.93 -5.72
CA GLY A 146 8.11 2.73 -4.85
C GLY A 146 7.57 2.82 -3.42
N PHE A 147 6.26 3.01 -3.26
CA PHE A 147 5.63 3.08 -1.93
C PHE A 147 5.87 1.80 -1.12
N TYR A 148 5.61 0.63 -1.72
CA TYR A 148 5.83 -0.66 -1.06
C TYR A 148 7.32 -0.94 -0.80
N ALA A 149 8.22 -0.50 -1.69
CA ALA A 149 9.66 -0.63 -1.47
C ALA A 149 10.15 0.24 -0.29
N LEU A 150 9.67 1.48 -0.17
CA LEU A 150 9.96 2.34 0.98
C LEU A 150 9.42 1.72 2.28
N LEU A 151 8.21 1.17 2.27
CA LEU A 151 7.63 0.50 3.44
C LEU A 151 8.42 -0.77 3.82
N ALA A 152 8.88 -1.56 2.85
CA ALA A 152 9.73 -2.72 3.11
C ALA A 152 11.05 -2.29 3.78
N LEU A 153 11.72 -1.28 3.23
CA LEU A 153 12.96 -0.72 3.81
C LEU A 153 12.73 -0.17 5.22
N ARG A 154 11.64 0.58 5.43
CA ARG A 154 11.23 1.11 6.74
C ARG A 154 11.06 -0.01 7.77
N ASN A 155 10.44 -1.12 7.39
CA ASN A 155 10.26 -2.26 8.29
C ASN A 155 11.59 -2.97 8.62
N LEU A 156 12.53 -3.03 7.68
CA LEU A 156 13.89 -3.52 7.97
C LEU A 156 14.63 -2.62 8.96
N LEU A 157 14.51 -1.30 8.81
CA LEU A 157 15.10 -0.34 9.75
C LEU A 157 14.50 -0.46 11.15
N ILE A 158 13.18 -0.68 11.26
CA ILE A 158 12.52 -0.96 12.54
C ILE A 158 13.09 -2.20 13.21
N LEU A 159 13.20 -3.32 12.49
CA LEU A 159 13.76 -4.55 13.02
C LEU A 159 15.21 -4.37 13.50
N ALA A 160 15.99 -3.53 12.82
CA ALA A 160 17.35 -3.19 13.21
C ALA A 160 17.41 -2.25 14.44
N ALA A 161 16.40 -1.39 14.62
CA ALA A 161 16.28 -0.42 15.71
C ALA A 161 15.61 -0.99 16.98
N LEU A 162 15.04 -2.20 16.93
CA LEU A 162 14.39 -2.83 18.08
C LEU A 162 15.35 -3.01 19.26
N GLU A 163 14.89 -2.62 20.45
CA GLU A 163 15.71 -2.72 21.64
C GLU A 163 15.79 -4.12 22.23
N GLN A 164 14.62 -4.73 22.44
CA GLN A 164 14.45 -6.15 22.74
C GLN A 164 13.87 -6.85 21.52
N ARG A 165 14.41 -8.02 21.21
CA ARG A 165 13.93 -8.89 20.11
C ARG A 165 13.10 -10.02 20.69
N SER A 166 11.83 -9.73 20.96
CA SER A 166 10.83 -10.72 21.33
C SER A 166 9.91 -11.04 20.14
N PRO A 167 9.22 -12.20 20.12
CA PRO A 167 8.24 -12.50 19.07
C PRO A 167 7.19 -11.40 18.90
N ALA A 168 6.73 -10.80 20.01
CA ALA A 168 5.83 -9.66 20.01
C ALA A 168 6.41 -8.46 19.23
N THR A 169 7.66 -8.07 19.49
CA THR A 169 8.27 -6.93 18.79
C THR A 169 8.61 -7.19 17.31
N LEU A 170 8.85 -8.46 16.93
CA LEU A 170 9.30 -8.83 15.59
C LEU A 170 8.15 -9.08 14.62
N LEU A 171 7.06 -9.70 15.09
CA LEU A 171 5.96 -10.20 14.25
C LEU A 171 5.40 -9.13 13.32
N PHE A 172 4.98 -8.01 13.90
CA PHE A 172 4.34 -6.94 13.14
C PHE A 172 5.26 -6.37 12.04
N PRO A 173 6.44 -5.79 12.34
CA PRO A 173 7.30 -5.23 11.29
C PRO A 173 7.84 -6.29 10.32
N ALA A 174 8.11 -7.53 10.76
CA ALA A 174 8.60 -8.58 9.89
C ALA A 174 7.56 -9.00 8.85
N ILE A 175 6.33 -9.29 9.27
CA ILE A 175 5.25 -9.70 8.37
C ILE A 175 4.86 -8.55 7.44
N LEU A 176 4.77 -7.33 7.96
CA LEU A 176 4.44 -6.16 7.14
C LEU A 176 5.51 -5.89 6.08
N GLY A 177 6.79 -6.00 6.46
CA GLY A 177 7.92 -5.93 5.54
C GLY A 177 7.85 -7.02 4.46
N LEU A 178 7.55 -8.26 4.86
CA LEU A 178 7.40 -9.39 3.94
C LEU A 178 6.25 -9.18 2.94
N MET A 179 5.07 -8.74 3.40
CA MET A 179 3.93 -8.45 2.52
C MET A 179 4.25 -7.34 1.51
N CYS A 180 5.00 -6.32 1.94
CA CYS A 180 5.50 -5.28 1.05
C CYS A 180 6.46 -5.85 -0.01
N LEU A 181 7.42 -6.69 0.39
CA LEU A 181 8.35 -7.35 -0.55
C LEU A 181 7.64 -8.25 -1.56
N ILE A 182 6.65 -9.03 -1.11
CA ILE A 182 5.80 -9.86 -1.99
C ILE A 182 5.08 -8.97 -3.00
N THR A 183 4.50 -7.87 -2.55
CA THR A 183 3.79 -6.93 -3.43
C THR A 183 4.72 -6.30 -4.46
N VAL A 184 5.91 -5.82 -4.06
CA VAL A 184 6.92 -5.26 -4.98
C VAL A 184 7.35 -6.30 -6.01
N THR A 185 7.66 -7.52 -5.57
CA THR A 185 8.12 -8.61 -6.44
C THR A 185 7.04 -8.99 -7.45
N LEU A 186 5.78 -9.10 -7.00
CA LEU A 186 4.65 -9.40 -7.86
C LEU A 186 4.43 -8.31 -8.92
N LEU A 187 4.45 -7.03 -8.51
CA LEU A 187 4.32 -5.90 -9.44
C LEU A 187 5.43 -5.93 -10.50
N TRP A 188 6.67 -6.15 -10.07
CA TRP A 188 7.82 -6.21 -10.97
C TRP A 188 7.72 -7.38 -11.96
N TYR A 189 7.39 -8.59 -11.48
CA TYR A 189 7.21 -9.77 -12.32
C TYR A 189 6.11 -9.55 -13.37
N ARG A 190 4.95 -9.01 -12.96
CA ARG A 190 3.80 -8.75 -13.85
C ARG A 190 4.09 -7.66 -14.88
N ARG A 191 4.78 -6.57 -14.49
CA ARG A 191 5.16 -5.50 -15.42
C ARG A 191 6.19 -5.94 -16.44
N ARG A 192 7.18 -6.76 -16.04
CA ARG A 192 8.15 -7.36 -16.98
C ARG A 192 7.49 -8.28 -17.99
N GLY A 193 6.54 -9.12 -17.56
CA GLY A 193 5.77 -9.98 -18.45
C GLY A 193 4.91 -9.20 -19.45
N ALA A 194 4.32 -8.08 -19.04
CA ALA A 194 3.56 -7.20 -19.92
C ALA A 194 4.46 -6.46 -20.93
N GLY A 195 5.61 -5.95 -20.50
CA GLY A 195 6.59 -5.29 -21.38
C GLY A 195 7.15 -6.22 -22.46
N ARG A 196 7.47 -7.47 -22.11
CA ARG A 196 7.95 -8.48 -23.08
C ARG A 196 6.94 -8.82 -24.17
N ARG A 197 5.64 -8.85 -23.84
CA ARG A 197 4.56 -9.11 -24.81
C ARG A 197 4.34 -7.93 -25.77
N ALA A 198 4.50 -6.69 -25.28
CA ALA A 198 4.43 -5.51 -26.13
C ALA A 198 5.58 -5.49 -27.14
N SER A 199 6.82 -5.73 -26.69
CA SER A 199 7.99 -5.78 -27.59
C SER A 199 7.92 -6.91 -28.63
N ALA A 200 7.47 -8.11 -28.24
CA ALA A 200 7.32 -9.24 -29.15
C ALA A 200 6.16 -9.08 -30.17
N GLY A 201 5.16 -8.25 -29.86
CA GLY A 201 4.10 -7.89 -30.80
C GLY A 201 4.56 -6.89 -31.86
N THR A 202 5.40 -5.93 -31.47
CA THR A 202 5.99 -4.94 -32.39
C THR A 202 6.97 -5.57 -33.38
N ASP A 203 7.77 -6.56 -32.98
CA ASP A 203 8.70 -7.24 -33.89
C ASP A 203 8.01 -8.09 -34.98
N ARG A 204 6.81 -8.64 -34.71
CA ARG A 204 6.05 -9.41 -35.70
C ARG A 204 5.43 -8.56 -36.81
N ASP A 205 5.12 -7.30 -36.52
CA ASP A 205 4.54 -6.37 -37.52
C ASP A 205 5.61 -5.77 -38.44
N SER A 206 6.87 -5.72 -38.00
CA SER A 206 8.00 -5.24 -38.81
C SER A 206 8.59 -6.27 -39.78
N THR A 207 8.15 -7.54 -39.73
CA THR A 207 8.66 -8.61 -40.61
C THR A 207 7.85 -8.85 -41.88
N ASN A 208 6.89 -7.98 -42.23
CA ASN A 208 6.21 -8.07 -43.52
C ASN A 208 6.46 -6.86 -44.43
N PRO A 209 7.62 -6.78 -45.09
CA PRO A 209 7.70 -6.04 -46.34
C PRO A 209 7.06 -6.91 -47.43
N ILE A 210 6.12 -6.33 -48.19
CA ILE A 210 5.38 -6.89 -49.33
C ILE A 210 3.90 -7.21 -49.02
N ALA A 211 3.06 -6.19 -49.15
CA ALA A 211 2.11 -6.16 -50.25
C ALA A 211 1.53 -4.75 -50.39
N GLY A 212 1.91 -4.05 -51.46
CA GLY A 212 1.16 -2.90 -51.91
C GLY A 212 -0.25 -3.33 -52.32
N GLN A 213 -1.25 -2.65 -51.80
CA GLN A 213 -2.60 -2.63 -52.37
C GLN A 213 -3.09 -1.18 -52.43
N PRO A 214 -3.46 -0.67 -53.61
CA PRO A 214 -4.04 0.66 -53.74
C PRO A 214 -5.48 0.67 -53.24
N CYS A 215 -5.84 1.73 -52.51
CA CYS A 215 -7.21 2.02 -52.10
C CYS A 215 -8.11 2.21 -53.34
N SER A 216 -9.05 1.30 -53.55
CA SER A 216 -10.21 1.51 -54.40
C SER A 216 -11.46 1.43 -53.51
N GLY A 217 -12.27 2.50 -53.51
CA GLY A 217 -13.56 2.51 -52.81
C GLY A 217 -13.86 3.74 -51.95
N ALA A 218 -13.43 4.94 -52.35
CA ALA A 218 -14.03 6.18 -51.82
C ALA A 218 -15.29 6.51 -52.64
N PRO A 219 -16.48 6.66 -52.04
CA PRO A 219 -17.68 7.10 -52.74
C PRO A 219 -17.56 8.59 -53.13
N PRO A 220 -18.11 9.02 -54.28
CA PRO A 220 -17.99 10.39 -54.75
C PRO A 220 -18.77 11.37 -53.86
N PRO A 221 -18.27 12.62 -53.69
CA PRO A 221 -18.93 13.65 -52.90
C PRO A 221 -20.23 14.08 -53.58
N LYS A 222 -21.34 14.06 -52.83
CA LYS A 222 -22.62 14.63 -53.27
C LYS A 222 -22.49 16.15 -53.34
N THR A 223 -22.44 16.68 -54.57
CA THR A 223 -22.55 18.10 -54.86
C THR A 223 -23.93 18.62 -54.46
N ASN A 224 -23.92 19.58 -53.55
CA ASN A 224 -25.07 20.29 -53.01
C ASN A 224 -25.47 21.38 -54.03
N ALA A 225 -26.48 21.11 -54.86
CA ALA A 225 -27.09 22.16 -55.69
C ALA A 225 -28.14 22.90 -54.85
N ARG A 226 -27.78 24.10 -54.37
CA ARG A 226 -28.73 25.11 -53.91
C ARG A 226 -29.06 26.05 -55.05
N SER A 227 -30.35 26.04 -55.42
CA SER A 227 -31.21 27.20 -55.73
C SER A 227 -30.94 28.01 -57.01
N PRO A 228 -31.92 28.83 -57.47
CA PRO A 228 -33.38 28.78 -57.32
C PRO A 228 -34.11 28.39 -58.62
#